data_AF-A0A1Q3BWE9-F1
#
_entry.id   AF-A0A1Q3BWE9-F1
#
_cell.length_a   1.000
_cell.length_b   1.000
_cell.length_c   1.000
_cell.angle_alpha   90.00
_cell.angle_beta   90.00
_cell.angle_gamma   90.00
#
_symmetry.space_group_name_H-M   'P 1'
#
loop_
_entity.id
_entity.type
_entity.pdbx_description
1 polymer ?
#
loop_
_entity_poly.entity_id
_entity_poly.type
_entity_poly.pdbx_seq_one_letter_code
_entity_poly.pdbx_strand_id
1 'polypeptide(L)'
;MKRILIDSRSSADILYKHAFDQLRIPTDQLKPVKTPLVGFAGEMIHPMGSIDLFMVAGTTPRHTQVQMTFLVVDTPSPYNAIIRRPWLNLLEAIVSTRHLVMKFPTRFGVGEVRGDQQVARQCYKTVMMDKGKEKALSIVNVELRGDVEPERPQPMEEVLQVPLEEGNEEIIIQVGS
;
A
#
# COMPACT_ATOMS: atom_id res chain seq x y z
N MET A 1 15.93 11.33 -8.74
CA MET A 1 14.88 11.68 -7.74
C MET A 1 14.35 10.40 -7.11
N LYS A 2 14.18 10.34 -5.77
CA LYS A 2 13.65 9.16 -5.07
C LYS A 2 12.12 9.23 -5.08
N ARG A 3 11.45 8.30 -5.78
CA ARG A 3 9.98 8.22 -5.86
C ARG A 3 9.53 6.91 -5.24
N ILE A 4 9.14 6.92 -3.97
CA ILE A 4 8.76 5.72 -3.22
C ILE A 4 7.29 5.86 -2.83
N LEU A 5 6.47 4.88 -3.22
CA LEU A 5 5.07 4.83 -2.82
C LEU A 5 4.93 4.05 -1.51
N ILE A 6 4.17 4.59 -0.56
CA ILE A 6 3.79 3.88 0.66
C ILE A 6 2.37 3.32 0.45
N ASP A 7 2.23 2.00 0.52
CA ASP A 7 0.99 1.28 0.25
C ASP A 7 0.68 0.30 1.40
N SER A 8 -0.23 0.70 2.29
CA SER A 8 -0.62 -0.10 3.45
C SER A 8 -1.54 -1.29 3.11
N ARG A 9 -1.94 -1.50 1.85
CA ARG A 9 -2.92 -2.54 1.49
C ARG A 9 -2.31 -3.80 0.89
N SER A 10 -1.12 -3.74 0.29
CA SER A 10 -0.50 -4.92 -0.34
C SER A 10 0.53 -5.62 0.57
N SER A 11 0.92 -6.84 0.17
CA SER A 11 1.58 -7.84 1.01
C SER A 11 3.08 -7.99 0.81
N ALA A 12 3.67 -7.43 -0.26
CA ALA A 12 5.09 -7.58 -0.57
C ALA A 12 5.72 -6.25 -0.94
N ASP A 13 6.97 -5.98 -0.58
CA ASP A 13 7.68 -4.78 -1.03
C ASP A 13 8.18 -4.96 -2.47
N ILE A 14 8.05 -3.94 -3.32
CA ILE A 14 8.45 -3.99 -4.73
C ILE A 14 9.57 -3.00 -5.02
N LEU A 15 10.58 -3.46 -5.76
CA LEU A 15 11.60 -2.63 -6.40
C LEU A 15 11.44 -2.76 -7.91
N TYR A 16 11.33 -1.63 -8.61
CA TYR A 16 11.23 -1.66 -10.07
C TYR A 16 12.61 -1.83 -10.71
N LYS A 17 12.66 -2.56 -11.83
CA LYS A 17 13.91 -2.90 -12.51
C LYS A 17 14.77 -1.66 -12.81
N HIS A 18 14.19 -0.56 -13.28
CA HIS A 18 14.97 0.66 -13.58
C HIS A 18 15.66 1.24 -12.34
N ALA A 19 15.09 1.04 -11.15
CA ALA A 19 15.70 1.46 -9.90
C ALA A 19 16.75 0.44 -9.43
N PHE A 20 16.49 -0.86 -9.60
CA PHE A 20 17.48 -1.91 -9.37
C PHE A 20 18.74 -1.72 -10.22
N ASP A 21 18.59 -1.44 -11.51
CA ASP A 21 19.70 -1.20 -12.44
C ASP A 21 20.56 0.01 -12.00
N GLN A 22 19.92 1.05 -11.42
CA GLN A 22 20.63 2.22 -10.88
C GLN A 22 21.44 1.91 -9.62
N LEU A 23 21.08 0.87 -8.87
CA LEU A 23 21.87 0.40 -7.73
C LEU A 23 23.15 -0.33 -8.18
N ARG A 24 23.27 -0.67 -9.48
CA ARG A 24 24.40 -1.40 -10.07
C ARG A 24 24.67 -2.72 -9.37
N ILE A 25 23.62 -3.36 -8.87
CA ILE A 25 23.68 -4.68 -8.27
C ILE A 25 23.63 -5.72 -9.40
N PRO A 26 24.59 -6.66 -9.45
CA PRO A 26 24.56 -7.76 -10.39
C PRO A 26 23.27 -8.60 -10.28
N THR A 27 22.68 -8.97 -11.42
CA THR A 27 21.40 -9.71 -11.47
C THR A 27 21.50 -11.12 -10.89
N ASP A 28 22.69 -11.72 -10.85
CA ASP A 28 22.97 -13.02 -10.23
C ASP A 28 22.82 -13.02 -8.70
N GLN A 29 22.76 -11.84 -8.06
CA GLN A 29 22.42 -11.71 -6.64
C GLN A 29 20.92 -11.83 -6.36
N LEU A 30 20.07 -11.83 -7.39
CA LEU A 30 18.63 -12.05 -7.22
C LEU A 30 18.37 -13.50 -6.82
N LYS A 31 17.64 -13.69 -5.71
CA LYS A 31 17.16 -15.00 -5.30
C LYS A 31 15.96 -15.40 -6.17
N PRO A 32 15.92 -16.62 -6.72
CA PRO A 32 14.78 -17.06 -7.54
C PRO A 32 13.47 -17.03 -6.75
N VAL A 33 12.41 -16.50 -7.37
CA VAL A 33 11.04 -16.48 -6.82
C VAL A 33 10.12 -17.17 -7.82
N LYS A 34 9.41 -18.21 -7.38
CA LYS A 34 8.48 -18.97 -8.24
C LYS A 34 7.04 -18.43 -8.18
N THR A 35 6.71 -17.69 -7.13
CA THR A 35 5.35 -17.22 -6.89
C THR A 35 5.12 -15.90 -7.63
N PRO A 36 4.11 -15.82 -8.52
CA PRO A 36 3.75 -14.56 -9.15
C PRO A 36 3.08 -13.62 -8.14
N LEU A 37 3.20 -12.33 -8.39
CA LEU A 37 2.38 -11.31 -7.77
C LEU A 37 1.03 -11.27 -8.47
N VAL A 38 -0.05 -11.42 -7.71
CA VAL A 38 -1.42 -11.37 -8.22
C VAL A 38 -2.08 -10.10 -7.70
N GLY A 39 -2.50 -9.23 -8.62
CA GLY A 39 -3.25 -8.02 -8.30
C GLY A 39 -4.74 -8.29 -8.12
N PHE A 40 -5.46 -7.29 -7.61
CA PHE A 40 -6.89 -7.42 -7.31
C PHE A 40 -7.74 -7.69 -8.56
N ALA A 41 -7.32 -7.20 -9.74
CA ALA A 41 -8.03 -7.47 -10.99
C ALA A 41 -7.57 -8.78 -11.66
N GLY A 42 -6.83 -9.63 -10.94
CA GLY A 42 -6.31 -10.89 -11.45
C GLY A 42 -5.06 -10.74 -12.33
N GLU A 43 -4.51 -9.53 -12.45
CA GLU A 43 -3.25 -9.33 -13.16
C GLU A 43 -2.11 -10.10 -12.48
N MET A 44 -1.33 -10.84 -13.27
CA MET A 44 -0.21 -11.63 -12.77
C MET A 44 1.11 -11.04 -13.26
N ILE A 45 2.02 -10.74 -12.33
CA ILE A 45 3.37 -10.26 -12.61
C ILE A 45 4.36 -11.26 -12.02
N HIS A 46 5.26 -11.78 -12.86
CA HIS A 46 6.35 -12.63 -12.41
C HIS A 46 7.55 -11.76 -12.01
N PRO A 47 7.98 -11.78 -10.74
CA PRO A 47 9.19 -11.07 -10.34
C PRO A 47 10.43 -11.67 -11.02
N MET A 48 11.43 -10.84 -11.30
CA MET A 48 12.76 -11.29 -11.72
C MET A 48 13.45 -12.11 -10.61
N GLY A 49 13.11 -11.81 -9.37
CA GLY A 49 13.62 -12.47 -8.17
C GLY A 49 13.40 -11.59 -6.94
N SER A 50 14.00 -11.98 -5.82
CA SER A 50 14.02 -11.18 -4.59
C SER A 50 15.43 -10.76 -4.21
N ILE A 51 15.53 -9.64 -3.49
CA ILE A 51 16.79 -9.12 -2.98
C ILE A 51 16.61 -8.50 -1.60
N ASP A 52 17.56 -8.73 -0.71
CA ASP A 52 17.58 -8.09 0.61
C ASP A 52 18.41 -6.81 0.55
N LEU A 53 17.80 -5.67 0.87
CA LEU A 53 18.45 -4.36 0.85
C LEU A 53 18.27 -3.65 2.19
N PHE A 54 19.29 -2.90 2.61
CA PHE A 54 19.17 -1.98 3.72
C PHE A 54 18.48 -0.70 3.27
N MET A 55 17.39 -0.36 3.94
CA MET A 55 16.69 0.90 3.75
C MET A 55 16.86 1.79 4.98
N VAL A 56 17.21 3.04 4.73
CA VAL A 56 17.28 4.08 5.76
C VAL A 56 16.03 4.96 5.67
N ALA A 57 15.28 5.04 6.76
CA ALA A 57 14.13 5.92 6.90
C ALA A 57 14.44 7.08 7.85
N GLY A 58 14.01 8.29 7.48
CA GLY A 58 14.23 9.51 8.27
C GLY A 58 15.51 10.25 7.94
N THR A 59 15.86 11.18 8.81
CA THR A 59 17.02 12.05 8.69
C THR A 59 17.71 12.18 10.04
N THR A 60 19.01 12.45 10.05
CA THR A 60 19.78 12.63 11.29
C THR A 60 19.18 13.74 12.15
N PRO A 61 19.01 13.54 13.47
CA PRO A 61 19.41 12.36 14.25
C PRO A 61 18.38 11.22 14.25
N ARG A 62 17.14 11.47 13.83
CA ARG A 62 16.00 10.55 13.93
C ARG A 62 15.83 9.71 12.66
N HIS A 63 16.80 8.83 12.41
CA HIS A 63 16.72 7.84 11.35
C HIS A 63 16.76 6.42 11.92
N THR A 64 16.31 5.47 11.12
CA THR A 64 16.43 4.04 11.37
C THR A 64 16.89 3.33 10.10
N GLN A 65 17.63 2.24 10.25
CA GLN A 65 18.10 1.42 9.14
C GLN A 65 17.62 0.00 9.36
N VAL A 66 16.94 -0.54 8.36
CA VAL A 66 16.32 -1.87 8.43
C VAL A 66 16.59 -2.62 7.13
N GLN A 67 16.93 -3.90 7.25
CA GLN A 67 17.06 -4.79 6.10
C GLN A 67 15.67 -5.30 5.71
N MET A 68 15.37 -5.28 4.42
CA MET A 68 14.08 -5.71 3.91
C MET A 68 14.22 -6.40 2.56
N THR A 69 13.32 -7.34 2.30
CA THR A 69 13.28 -8.11 1.05
C THR A 69 12.37 -7.40 0.05
N PHE A 70 12.91 -7.06 -1.11
CA PHE A 70 12.15 -6.56 -2.26
C PHE A 70 11.95 -7.65 -3.29
N LEU A 71 10.77 -7.69 -3.89
CA LEU A 71 10.55 -8.36 -5.17
C LEU A 71 10.91 -7.40 -6.29
N VAL A 72 11.83 -7.82 -7.17
CA VAL A 72 12.22 -7.02 -8.33
C VAL A 72 11.28 -7.31 -9.48
N VAL A 73 10.61 -6.28 -10.00
CA VAL A 73 9.66 -6.41 -11.10
C VAL A 73 10.08 -5.59 -12.30
N ASP A 74 9.98 -6.18 -13.49
CA ASP A 74 10.25 -5.51 -14.76
C ASP A 74 8.96 -5.02 -15.40
N THR A 75 8.38 -3.98 -14.80
CA THR A 75 7.20 -3.30 -15.34
C THR A 75 7.41 -1.79 -15.32
N PRO A 76 6.89 -1.06 -16.34
CA PRO A 76 6.94 0.39 -16.34
C PRO A 76 6.26 0.98 -15.10
N SER A 77 6.93 1.91 -14.43
CA SER A 77 6.35 2.60 -13.27
C SER A 77 6.99 3.96 -13.04
N PRO A 78 6.21 4.97 -12.61
CA PRO A 78 6.76 6.24 -12.18
C PRO A 78 7.41 6.17 -10.80
N TYR A 79 7.26 5.05 -10.07
CA TYR A 79 7.89 4.85 -8.77
C TYR A 79 9.15 4.01 -8.91
N ASN A 80 10.12 4.25 -8.04
CA ASN A 80 11.32 3.43 -7.94
C ASN A 80 11.04 2.17 -7.11
N ALA A 81 10.23 2.31 -6.06
CA ALA A 81 9.85 1.21 -5.17
C ALA A 81 8.45 1.46 -4.59
N ILE A 82 7.81 0.37 -4.15
CA ILE A 82 6.59 0.39 -3.34
C ILE A 82 6.91 -0.28 -2.01
N ILE A 83 6.68 0.45 -0.93
CA ILE A 83 6.88 0.01 0.44
C ILE A 83 5.53 -0.28 1.05
N ARG A 84 5.42 -1.44 1.68
CA ARG A 84 4.16 -2.07 2.04
C ARG A 84 4.13 -2.49 3.49
N ARG A 85 3.07 -3.21 3.87
CA ARG A 85 2.83 -3.64 5.25
C ARG A 85 4.02 -4.35 5.91
N PRO A 86 4.77 -5.27 5.26
CA PRO A 86 5.87 -5.95 5.93
C PRO A 86 6.90 -4.98 6.52
N TRP A 87 7.36 -4.02 5.73
CA TRP A 87 8.32 -3.03 6.19
C TRP A 87 7.71 -1.99 7.14
N LEU A 88 6.48 -1.53 6.87
CA LEU A 88 5.81 -0.59 7.78
C LEU A 88 5.62 -1.19 9.18
N ASN A 89 5.27 -2.47 9.25
CA ASN A 89 5.14 -3.19 10.51
C ASN A 89 6.51 -3.37 11.20
N LEU A 90 7.55 -3.69 10.43
CA LEU A 90 8.91 -3.82 10.95
C LEU A 90 9.45 -2.50 11.52
N LEU A 91 8.98 -1.37 11.01
CA LEU A 91 9.31 -0.04 11.51
C LEU A 91 8.37 0.48 12.61
N GLU A 92 7.32 -0.27 12.98
CA GLU A 92 6.25 0.25 13.84
C GLU A 92 5.70 1.60 13.33
N ALA A 93 5.63 1.73 12.00
CA ALA A 93 5.37 2.98 11.34
C ALA A 93 3.89 3.33 11.29
N ILE A 94 3.56 4.60 11.58
CA ILE A 94 2.22 5.16 11.41
C ILE A 94 2.24 6.07 10.18
N VAL A 95 1.34 5.79 9.24
CA VAL A 95 1.23 6.55 7.98
C VAL A 95 -0.05 7.39 8.00
N SER A 96 0.11 8.70 7.85
CA SER A 96 -0.99 9.63 7.63
C SER A 96 -1.06 10.01 6.15
N THR A 97 -2.03 9.44 5.43
CA THR A 97 -2.29 9.77 4.02
C THR A 97 -2.70 11.23 3.84
N ARG A 98 -3.52 11.77 4.76
CA ARG A 98 -3.97 13.16 4.76
C ARG A 98 -2.81 14.15 4.79
N HIS A 99 -1.80 13.89 5.61
CA HIS A 99 -0.66 14.78 5.79
C HIS A 99 0.56 14.37 4.95
N LEU A 100 0.49 13.24 4.25
CA LEU A 100 1.61 12.60 3.56
C LEU A 100 2.83 12.45 4.48
N VAL A 101 2.61 12.02 5.73
CA VAL A 101 3.68 11.83 6.72
C VAL A 101 3.67 10.39 7.20
N MET A 102 4.84 9.78 7.24
CA MET A 102 5.09 8.54 7.95
C MET A 102 5.93 8.84 9.18
N LYS A 103 5.53 8.31 10.34
CA LYS A 103 6.26 8.41 11.60
C LYS A 103 6.66 7.03 12.08
N PHE A 104 7.79 6.94 12.78
CA PHE A 104 8.29 5.70 13.37
C PHE A 104 9.15 6.00 14.60
N PRO A 105 9.22 5.08 15.58
CA PRO A 105 10.10 5.24 16.73
C PRO A 105 11.58 5.18 16.33
N THR A 106 12.41 5.96 17.02
CA THR A 106 13.88 5.87 16.97
C THR A 106 14.42 6.08 18.38
N ARG A 107 15.69 5.70 18.61
CA ARG A 107 16.39 5.97 19.89
C ARG A 107 16.52 7.46 20.24
N PHE A 108 16.27 8.37 19.28
CA PHE A 108 16.34 9.82 19.45
C PHE A 108 14.95 10.49 19.36
N GLY A 109 13.88 9.73 19.61
CA GLY A 109 12.49 10.16 19.52
C GLY A 109 11.82 9.77 18.21
N VAL A 110 10.73 10.43 17.85
CA VAL A 110 9.93 10.07 16.66
C VAL A 110 10.59 10.58 15.38
N GLY A 111 10.97 9.67 14.50
CA GLY A 111 11.40 9.97 13.14
C GLY A 111 10.20 10.29 12.24
N GLU A 112 10.41 11.16 11.27
CA GLU A 112 9.39 11.53 10.28
C GLU A 112 9.96 11.46 8.87
N VAL A 113 9.15 10.96 7.93
CA VAL A 113 9.38 11.07 6.49
C VAL A 113 8.15 11.75 5.90
N ARG A 114 8.38 12.86 5.19
CA ARG A 114 7.31 13.62 4.52
C ARG A 114 7.33 13.34 3.03
N GLY A 115 6.16 13.04 2.50
CA GLY A 115 5.91 12.92 1.07
C GLY A 115 5.83 14.29 0.41
N ASP A 116 6.17 14.31 -0.87
CA ASP A 116 6.01 15.48 -1.73
C ASP A 116 4.68 15.39 -2.49
N GLN A 117 3.76 16.31 -2.20
CA GLN A 117 2.43 16.31 -2.80
C GLN A 117 2.47 16.61 -4.31
N GLN A 118 3.40 17.45 -4.78
CA GLN A 118 3.50 17.79 -6.19
C GLN A 118 3.97 16.57 -6.99
N VAL A 119 5.00 15.89 -6.49
CA VAL A 119 5.54 14.68 -7.09
C VAL A 119 4.51 13.56 -7.05
N ALA A 120 3.80 13.38 -5.93
CA ALA A 120 2.72 12.40 -5.83
C ALA A 120 1.62 12.63 -6.88
N ARG A 121 1.21 13.88 -7.08
CA ARG A 121 0.24 14.26 -8.12
C ARG A 121 0.76 14.01 -9.53
N GLN A 122 2.03 14.29 -9.80
CA GLN A 122 2.66 14.01 -11.10
C GLN A 122 2.73 12.51 -11.39
N CYS A 123 3.14 11.70 -10.41
CA CYS A 123 3.13 10.24 -10.55
C CYS A 123 1.73 9.73 -10.86
N TYR A 124 0.70 10.19 -10.13
CA TYR A 124 -0.69 9.81 -10.39
C TYR A 124 -1.12 10.13 -11.83
N LYS A 125 -0.87 11.35 -12.30
CA LYS A 125 -1.19 11.74 -13.69
C LYS A 125 -0.50 10.86 -14.72
N THR A 126 0.77 10.53 -14.48
CA THR A 126 1.56 9.69 -15.39
C THR A 126 0.94 8.29 -15.51
N VAL A 127 0.60 7.65 -14.38
CA VAL A 127 -0.07 6.33 -14.41
C VAL A 127 -1.41 6.39 -15.15
N MET A 128 -2.19 7.45 -14.95
CA MET A 128 -3.51 7.58 -15.59
C MET A 128 -3.41 7.86 -17.09
N MET A 129 -2.38 8.59 -17.53
CA MET A 129 -2.16 8.88 -18.95
C MET A 129 -1.61 7.67 -19.72
N ASP A 130 -0.80 6.84 -19.07
CA ASP A 130 -0.23 5.62 -19.68
C ASP A 130 -1.30 4.54 -19.92
N LYS A 131 -2.37 4.54 -19.11
CA LYS A 131 -3.55 3.67 -19.30
C LYS A 131 -4.49 4.11 -20.44
N GLY A 132 -4.13 5.10 -21.24
CA GLY A 132 -4.96 5.72 -22.28
C GLY A 132 -5.46 4.83 -23.45
N LYS A 133 -5.37 3.50 -23.36
CA LYS A 133 -5.95 2.55 -24.34
C LYS A 133 -6.64 1.31 -23.76
N GLU A 134 -6.57 1.07 -22.45
CA GLU A 134 -7.44 0.08 -21.83
C GLU A 134 -8.61 0.81 -21.19
N LYS A 135 -9.80 0.45 -21.68
CA LYS A 135 -11.10 0.97 -21.24
C LYS A 135 -11.03 1.30 -19.76
N ALA A 136 -11.02 2.60 -19.44
CA ALA A 136 -11.58 3.02 -18.18
C ALA A 136 -12.92 2.29 -18.09
N LEU A 137 -13.08 1.43 -17.08
CA LEU A 137 -14.42 1.09 -16.63
C LEU A 137 -14.96 2.41 -16.12
N SER A 138 -15.51 3.18 -17.05
CA SER A 138 -16.36 4.29 -16.78
C SER A 138 -17.42 3.70 -15.87
N ILE A 139 -17.42 4.09 -14.61
CA ILE A 139 -18.59 3.93 -13.76
C ILE A 139 -19.64 4.87 -14.37
N VAL A 140 -20.20 4.46 -15.50
CA VAL A 140 -21.39 5.05 -16.09
C VAL A 140 -22.49 4.43 -15.26
N ASN A 141 -23.19 5.31 -14.54
CA ASN A 141 -24.23 5.03 -13.56
C ASN A 141 -23.72 4.77 -12.14
N VAL A 142 -23.00 5.74 -11.57
CA VAL A 142 -23.45 6.23 -10.26
C VAL A 142 -24.35 7.41 -10.57
N GLU A 143 -25.62 7.10 -10.85
CA GLU A 143 -26.66 8.09 -10.57
C GLU A 143 -26.55 8.36 -9.08
N LEU A 144 -26.12 9.57 -8.73
CA LEU A 144 -26.40 10.13 -7.41
C LEU A 144 -27.92 10.23 -7.33
N ARG A 145 -28.58 9.11 -6.97
CA ARG A 145 -29.98 9.11 -6.57
C ARG A 145 -30.05 10.07 -5.39
N GLY A 146 -30.59 11.26 -5.66
CA GLY A 146 -31.00 12.16 -4.60
C GLY A 146 -31.92 11.40 -3.65
N ASP A 147 -31.65 11.57 -2.35
CA ASP A 147 -32.48 11.17 -1.21
C ASP A 147 -33.32 9.90 -1.40
N VAL A 148 -32.67 8.82 -1.80
CA VAL A 148 -33.21 7.48 -1.56
C VAL A 148 -32.60 7.02 -0.24
N GLU A 149 -33.44 6.95 0.79
CA GLU A 149 -33.15 6.20 2.02
C GLU A 149 -32.47 4.88 1.62
N PRO A 150 -31.21 4.66 2.01
CA PRO A 150 -30.50 3.47 1.61
C PRO A 150 -31.25 2.27 2.21
N GLU A 151 -31.84 1.42 1.35
CA GLU A 151 -32.27 0.10 1.78
C GLU A 151 -31.04 -0.57 2.41
N ARG A 152 -31.08 -0.75 3.73
CA ARG A 152 -30.01 -1.43 4.46
C ARG A 152 -29.91 -2.84 3.88
N PRO A 153 -28.78 -3.22 3.25
CA PRO A 153 -28.61 -4.59 2.81
C PRO A 153 -28.69 -5.49 4.05
N GLN A 154 -29.52 -6.53 3.97
CA GLN A 154 -29.63 -7.49 5.04
C GLN A 154 -28.35 -8.33 5.11
N PRO A 155 -27.88 -8.68 6.31
CA PRO A 155 -26.73 -9.56 6.48
C PRO A 155 -26.94 -10.87 5.73
N MET A 156 -25.92 -11.32 4.99
CA MET A 156 -25.95 -12.62 4.30
C MET A 156 -25.65 -13.80 5.23
N GLU A 157 -25.08 -13.52 6.41
CA GLU A 157 -24.72 -14.50 7.43
C GLU A 157 -25.60 -14.31 8.67
N GLU A 158 -25.71 -15.38 9.47
CA GLU A 158 -26.48 -15.35 10.71
C GLU A 158 -25.82 -14.41 11.71
N VAL A 159 -26.61 -13.48 12.24
CA VAL A 159 -26.13 -12.44 13.14
C VAL A 159 -26.59 -12.72 14.56
N LEU A 160 -25.64 -12.74 15.49
CA LEU A 160 -25.92 -12.80 16.93
C LEU A 160 -26.31 -11.40 17.44
N GLN A 161 -27.43 -11.35 18.15
CA GLN A 161 -27.88 -10.16 18.85
C GLN A 161 -27.33 -10.17 20.27
N VAL A 162 -26.56 -9.14 20.62
CA VAL A 162 -25.94 -9.01 21.94
C VAL A 162 -26.40 -7.69 22.57
N PRO A 163 -26.91 -7.70 23.82
CA PRO A 163 -27.18 -6.47 24.56
C PRO A 163 -25.90 -5.68 24.75
N LEU A 164 -25.94 -4.38 24.47
CA LEU A 164 -24.80 -3.48 24.66
C LEU A 164 -24.47 -3.30 26.15
N GLU A 165 -25.49 -3.38 27.01
CA GLU A 165 -25.37 -3.28 28.46
C GLU A 165 -26.15 -4.41 29.14
N GLU A 166 -25.58 -4.96 30.22
CA GLU A 166 -26.16 -6.06 30.96
C GLU A 166 -27.43 -5.61 31.69
N GLY A 167 -28.58 -6.18 31.31
CA GLY A 167 -29.89 -5.83 31.86
C GLY A 167 -30.69 -4.77 31.07
N ASN A 168 -30.16 -4.26 29.95
CA ASN A 168 -30.89 -3.36 29.06
C ASN A 168 -31.12 -4.00 27.68
N GLU A 169 -32.32 -4.55 27.48
CA GLU A 169 -32.72 -5.21 26.23
C GLU A 169 -33.12 -4.22 25.11
N GLU A 170 -33.16 -2.91 25.38
CA GLU A 170 -33.56 -1.92 24.36
C GLU A 170 -32.43 -1.58 23.39
N ILE A 171 -31.16 -1.82 23.77
CA ILE A 171 -30.00 -1.48 22.96
C ILE A 171 -29.25 -2.75 22.57
N ILE A 172 -29.54 -3.24 21.37
CA ILE A 172 -29.00 -4.49 20.83
C ILE A 172 -28.02 -4.18 19.69
N ILE A 173 -26.84 -4.79 19.73
CA ILE A 173 -25.90 -4.83 18.59
C ILE A 173 -25.97 -6.16 17.87
N GLN A 174 -25.78 -6.09 16.56
CA GLN A 174 -25.76 -7.21 15.64
C GLN A 174 -24.32 -7.54 15.28
N VAL A 175 -23.85 -8.73 15.65
CA VAL A 175 -22.50 -9.24 15.36
C VAL A 175 -22.59 -10.38 14.36
N GLY A 176 -22.09 -10.14 13.14
CA GLY A 176 -21.90 -11.18 12.13
C GLY A 176 -20.71 -12.07 12.49
N SER A 177 -20.74 -13.33 12.04
CA SER A 177 -19.65 -14.30 12.22
C SER A 177 -18.48 -14.07 11.27
#